data_AF-A0A2E4YBD7-F1
#
_entry.id   AF-A0A2E4YBD7-F1
#
_cell.length_a   1.000
_cell.length_b   1.000
_cell.length_c   1.000
_cell.angle_alpha   90.00
_cell.angle_beta   90.00
_cell.angle_gamma   90.00
#
_symmetry.space_group_name_H-M   'P 1'
#
loop_
_entity.id
_entity.type
_entity.pdbx_description
1 polymer ?
#
loop_
_entity_poly.entity_id
_entity_poly.type
_entity_poly.pdbx_seq_one_letter_code
_entity_poly.pdbx_strand_id
1 'polypeptide(L)'
;MALAKKRKSLKRAPSKRGAKLESPKWEGWEKLSGQEFHRKKEGARSFYYENYQAKDLYAFVFTWMAKNDYTNEDIKLAKLPPEHMISITCAICCKLLLDGMPDFVQVEDDYWQTLAGTSGHITPITDFIKKRITETIEAGKVIKEKKLEVEKEEAKKKNVYRPSIQELLRIKALTMTDDIEKFIDDFDMDVKSLKDFKPLNLLRRKEAKANHAKVIRELYTGNFAEYDELVNPPSTKGMTEKELDWHNQLIEGYRHLEKNEIKAMHEMYKSIVQACDMIIANAKFDRKPRKRKVVSAEKLVSKMKFMREHTETGTVSINPVEIVGSNILLIYNTKSRKVGIYHTSNVDPMNQKREGSGLTVKGTTMIRYNEETSVQKTLRKPQEQLKMFKDITKRSLNKQFESVKSVPTKMNGRINEHTLLLKVF
;
A
#
# COMPACT_ATOMS: atom_id res chain seq x y z
N MET A 1 49.40 0.74 2.40
CA MET A 1 49.14 -0.65 2.86
C MET A 1 47.75 -1.06 2.42
N ALA A 2 47.62 -2.10 1.59
CA ALA A 2 46.32 -2.58 1.13
C ALA A 2 45.64 -3.42 2.22
N LEU A 3 44.39 -3.08 2.57
CA LEU A 3 43.56 -3.83 3.52
C LEU A 3 43.21 -5.22 2.98
N ALA A 4 43.58 -6.27 3.73
CA ALA A 4 43.32 -7.65 3.39
C ALA A 4 41.81 -7.95 3.36
N LYS A 5 41.32 -8.58 2.27
CA LYS A 5 39.92 -9.00 2.13
C LYS A 5 39.58 -10.08 3.16
N LYS A 6 38.55 -9.82 3.96
CA LYS A 6 37.97 -10.73 4.97
C LYS A 6 37.50 -12.04 4.29
N ARG A 7 38.05 -13.19 4.71
CA ARG A 7 37.63 -14.53 4.25
C ARG A 7 36.12 -14.72 4.53
N LYS A 8 35.34 -15.13 3.52
CA LYS A 8 33.95 -15.57 3.70
C LYS A 8 33.93 -16.76 4.66
N SER A 9 33.16 -16.68 5.75
CA SER A 9 32.95 -17.82 6.63
C SER A 9 32.23 -18.93 5.86
N LEU A 10 32.75 -20.15 5.95
CA LEU A 10 32.07 -21.35 5.48
C LEU A 10 30.73 -21.43 6.20
N LYS A 11 29.60 -21.39 5.47
CA LYS A 11 28.29 -21.64 6.06
C LYS A 11 28.29 -23.07 6.61
N ARG A 12 28.22 -23.23 7.94
CA ARG A 12 27.96 -24.53 8.58
C ARG A 12 26.71 -25.13 7.96
N ALA A 13 26.74 -26.43 7.67
CA ALA A 13 25.54 -27.16 7.27
C ALA A 13 24.43 -26.94 8.31
N PRO A 14 23.16 -26.76 7.89
CA PRO A 14 22.07 -26.56 8.84
C PRO A 14 21.96 -27.79 9.74
N SER A 15 22.07 -27.59 11.05
CA SER A 15 21.80 -28.64 12.04
C SER A 15 20.37 -29.17 11.79
N LYS A 16 20.21 -30.48 11.66
CA LYS A 16 18.88 -31.11 11.67
C LYS A 16 18.24 -30.75 13.01
N ARG A 17 17.13 -30.02 12.99
CA ARG A 17 16.35 -29.64 14.16
C ARG A 17 14.91 -30.09 13.97
N GLY A 18 14.23 -30.43 15.06
CA GLY A 18 12.82 -30.83 15.07
C GLY A 18 12.55 -32.23 14.50
N ALA A 19 11.38 -32.40 13.87
CA ALA A 19 10.76 -33.67 13.46
C ALA A 19 11.55 -34.57 12.46
N LYS A 20 12.79 -34.20 12.11
CA LYS A 20 13.70 -34.99 11.28
C LYS A 20 14.67 -35.85 12.11
N LEU A 21 14.61 -35.73 13.44
CA LEU A 21 15.37 -36.55 14.39
C LEU A 21 14.47 -37.65 14.93
N GLU A 22 15.04 -38.83 15.18
CA GLU A 22 14.31 -39.93 15.78
C GLU A 22 14.04 -39.63 17.26
N SER A 23 12.76 -39.69 17.64
CA SER A 23 12.33 -39.51 19.02
C SER A 23 12.87 -40.62 19.94
N PRO A 24 13.13 -40.34 21.23
CA PRO A 24 13.51 -41.37 22.20
C PRO A 24 12.46 -42.47 22.26
N LYS A 25 12.87 -43.73 22.04
CA LYS A 25 11.99 -44.90 22.08
C LYS A 25 11.91 -45.48 23.49
N TRP A 26 10.69 -45.86 23.88
CA TRP A 26 10.40 -46.41 25.19
C TRP A 26 10.27 -47.94 25.23
N GLU A 27 10.51 -48.63 24.11
CA GLU A 27 10.54 -50.10 24.07
C GLU A 27 11.53 -50.69 25.10
N GLY A 28 11.12 -51.76 25.79
CA GLY A 28 11.95 -52.46 26.78
C GLY A 28 12.15 -51.74 28.11
N TRP A 29 11.37 -50.69 28.40
CA TRP A 29 11.48 -49.93 29.66
C TRP A 29 11.27 -50.79 30.91
N GLU A 30 10.46 -51.85 30.83
CA GLU A 30 10.16 -52.78 31.92
C GLU A 30 11.38 -53.54 32.45
N LYS A 31 12.44 -53.66 31.63
CA LYS A 31 13.68 -54.38 31.99
C LYS A 31 14.75 -53.47 32.58
N LEU A 32 14.50 -52.16 32.65
CA LEU A 32 15.47 -51.19 33.16
C LEU A 32 15.45 -51.15 34.69
N SER A 33 16.62 -51.04 35.30
CA SER A 33 16.71 -50.70 36.72
C SER A 33 16.19 -49.28 36.98
N GLY A 34 15.83 -48.97 38.24
CA GLY A 34 15.34 -47.63 38.62
C GLY A 34 16.30 -46.49 38.24
N GLN A 35 17.61 -46.72 38.39
CA GLN A 35 18.64 -45.76 37.99
C GLN A 35 18.73 -45.57 36.48
N GLU A 36 18.66 -46.65 35.71
CA GLU A 36 18.71 -46.59 34.24
C GLU A 36 17.45 -45.94 33.67
N PHE A 37 16.28 -46.22 34.24
CA PHE A 37 15.03 -45.58 33.86
C PHE A 37 15.07 -44.07 34.14
N HIS A 38 15.50 -43.67 35.34
CA HIS A 38 15.61 -42.25 35.72
C HIS A 38 16.56 -41.48 34.79
N ARG A 39 17.73 -42.05 34.48
CA ARG A 39 18.69 -41.45 33.53
C ARG A 39 18.14 -41.40 32.10
N LYS A 40 17.44 -42.45 31.64
CA LYS A 40 16.82 -42.49 30.31
C LYS A 40 15.74 -41.41 30.17
N LYS A 41 14.94 -41.21 31.21
CA LYS A 41 13.91 -40.16 31.29
C LYS A 41 14.49 -38.76 31.26
N GLU A 42 15.55 -38.51 32.03
CA GLU A 42 16.21 -37.20 32.00
C GLU A 42 16.90 -36.95 30.65
N GLY A 43 17.60 -37.95 30.10
CA GLY A 43 18.19 -37.85 28.77
C GLY A 43 17.16 -37.62 27.65
N ALA A 44 15.97 -38.24 27.75
CA ALA A 44 14.89 -38.01 26.80
C ALA A 44 14.30 -36.59 26.93
N ARG A 45 14.22 -36.03 28.14
CA ARG A 45 13.83 -34.63 28.36
C ARG A 45 14.86 -33.65 27.78
N SER A 46 16.14 -33.87 28.06
CA SER A 46 17.23 -33.06 27.51
C SER A 46 17.26 -33.10 25.98
N PHE A 47 17.02 -34.28 25.38
CA PHE A 47 16.93 -34.43 23.93
C PHE A 47 15.89 -33.47 23.32
N TYR A 48 14.68 -33.41 23.88
CA TYR A 48 13.65 -32.49 23.38
C TYR A 48 13.99 -31.03 23.62
N TYR A 49 14.62 -30.71 24.76
CA TYR A 49 15.04 -29.35 25.09
C TYR A 49 16.12 -28.82 24.12
N GLU A 50 17.08 -29.66 23.74
CA GLU A 50 18.22 -29.28 22.89
C GLU A 50 17.88 -29.24 21.40
N ASN A 51 16.96 -30.11 20.96
CA ASN A 51 16.75 -30.39 19.53
C ASN A 51 15.48 -29.76 18.92
N TYR A 52 14.53 -29.30 19.75
CA TYR A 52 13.26 -28.73 19.31
C TYR A 52 13.12 -27.27 19.71
N GLN A 53 12.39 -26.49 18.91
CA GLN A 53 11.97 -25.16 19.33
C GLN A 53 10.77 -25.27 20.27
N ALA A 54 10.70 -24.39 21.28
CA ALA A 54 9.59 -24.35 22.23
C ALA A 54 8.21 -24.31 21.54
N LYS A 55 8.09 -23.54 20.46
CA LYS A 55 6.87 -23.41 19.64
C LYS A 55 6.36 -24.73 19.09
N ASP A 56 7.28 -25.58 18.62
CA ASP A 56 6.94 -26.88 18.06
C ASP A 56 6.48 -27.86 19.16
N LEU A 57 7.00 -27.69 20.38
CA LEU A 57 6.65 -28.52 21.52
C LEU A 57 5.25 -28.22 22.06
N TYR A 58 4.83 -26.95 22.09
CA TYR A 58 3.51 -26.57 22.62
C TYR A 58 2.34 -27.18 21.84
N ALA A 59 2.53 -27.47 20.54
CA ALA A 59 1.53 -28.18 19.75
C ALA A 59 1.19 -29.56 20.36
N PHE A 60 2.17 -30.23 20.97
CA PHE A 60 1.98 -31.54 21.56
C PHE A 60 1.10 -31.52 22.82
N VAL A 61 1.06 -30.40 23.55
CA VAL A 61 0.16 -30.21 24.70
C VAL A 61 -1.29 -30.29 24.25
N PHE A 62 -1.64 -29.63 23.14
CA PHE A 62 -3.01 -29.64 22.64
C PHE A 62 -3.40 -31.01 22.06
N THR A 63 -2.47 -31.75 21.44
CA THR A 63 -2.75 -33.15 21.05
C THR A 63 -2.87 -34.08 22.25
N TRP A 64 -2.13 -33.84 23.33
CA TRP A 64 -2.28 -34.59 24.57
C TRP A 64 -3.64 -34.30 25.21
N MET A 65 -4.04 -33.03 25.29
CA MET A 65 -5.38 -32.62 25.77
C MET A 65 -6.50 -33.30 24.97
N ALA A 66 -6.39 -33.31 23.64
CA ALA A 66 -7.40 -33.94 22.78
C ALA A 66 -7.52 -35.46 22.99
N LYS A 67 -6.46 -36.13 23.46
CA LYS A 67 -6.47 -37.57 23.78
C LYS A 67 -6.92 -37.88 25.22
N ASN A 68 -7.01 -36.88 26.10
CA ASN A 68 -7.31 -37.04 27.53
C ASN A 68 -8.64 -36.34 27.92
N ASP A 69 -9.65 -36.43 27.04
CA ASP A 69 -11.04 -35.98 27.27
C ASP A 69 -11.26 -34.48 27.59
N TYR A 70 -10.32 -33.59 27.21
CA TYR A 70 -10.56 -32.14 27.31
C TYR A 70 -11.51 -31.66 26.20
N THR A 71 -12.39 -30.71 26.53
CA THR A 71 -13.32 -30.17 25.54
C THR A 71 -12.60 -29.29 24.49
N ASN A 72 -13.21 -29.16 23.31
CA ASN A 72 -12.72 -28.25 22.28
C ASN A 72 -12.68 -26.78 22.76
N GLU A 73 -13.53 -26.41 23.72
CA GLU A 73 -13.52 -25.07 24.32
C GLU A 73 -12.33 -24.88 25.26
N ASP A 74 -11.98 -25.89 26.06
CA ASP A 74 -10.81 -25.87 26.94
C ASP A 74 -9.51 -25.74 26.14
N ILE A 75 -9.40 -26.45 25.01
CA ILE A 75 -8.24 -26.33 24.11
C ILE A 75 -8.17 -24.92 23.50
N LYS A 76 -9.31 -24.30 23.17
CA LYS A 76 -9.33 -22.92 22.68
C LYS A 76 -8.91 -21.94 23.77
N LEU A 77 -9.39 -22.12 25.00
CA LEU A 77 -9.02 -21.28 26.14
C LEU A 77 -7.53 -21.43 26.47
N ALA A 78 -6.99 -22.64 26.48
CA ALA A 78 -5.58 -22.90 26.74
C ALA A 78 -4.62 -22.31 25.67
N LYS A 79 -5.13 -22.02 24.46
CA LYS A 79 -4.36 -21.36 23.38
C LYS A 79 -4.32 -19.83 23.48
N LEU A 80 -5.16 -19.21 24.32
CA LEU A 80 -5.26 -17.75 24.43
C LEU A 80 -4.10 -17.11 25.21
N PRO A 81 -3.64 -17.68 26.34
CA PRO A 81 -2.52 -17.13 27.07
C PRO A 81 -1.19 -17.22 26.31
N PRO A 82 -0.19 -16.44 26.73
CA PRO A 82 1.17 -16.55 26.21
C PRO A 82 1.76 -17.96 26.40
N GLU A 83 2.53 -18.41 25.42
CA GLU A 83 3.12 -19.76 25.36
C GLU A 83 3.93 -20.16 26.62
N HIS A 84 4.59 -19.19 27.29
CA HIS A 84 5.38 -19.46 28.49
C HIS A 84 4.54 -19.94 29.69
N MET A 85 3.23 -19.69 29.70
CA MET A 85 2.32 -20.09 30.79
C MET A 85 2.08 -21.60 30.83
N ILE A 86 2.10 -22.26 29.67
CA ILE A 86 2.01 -23.73 29.57
C ILE A 86 3.29 -24.39 30.09
N SER A 87 4.43 -23.68 30.04
CA SER A 87 5.79 -24.17 30.32
C SER A 87 6.32 -25.18 29.29
N ILE A 88 7.58 -24.99 28.89
CA ILE A 88 8.30 -25.89 27.97
C ILE A 88 8.38 -27.29 28.58
N THR A 89 8.59 -27.39 29.90
CA THR A 89 8.68 -28.68 30.60
C THR A 89 7.38 -29.47 30.51
N CYS A 90 6.23 -28.80 30.62
CA CYS A 90 4.92 -29.43 30.44
C CYS A 90 4.76 -29.98 29.01
N ALA A 91 5.19 -29.20 28.01
CA ALA A 91 5.15 -29.60 26.61
C ALA A 91 6.03 -30.82 26.30
N ILE A 92 7.23 -30.88 26.87
CA ILE A 92 8.13 -32.04 26.75
C ILE A 92 7.51 -33.26 27.43
N CYS A 93 6.97 -33.13 28.64
CA CYS A 93 6.30 -34.23 29.33
C CYS A 93 5.09 -34.76 28.54
N CYS A 94 4.25 -33.89 27.97
CA CYS A 94 3.16 -34.29 27.09
C CYS A 94 3.65 -35.08 25.88
N LYS A 95 4.76 -34.64 25.25
CA LYS A 95 5.36 -35.34 24.12
C LYS A 95 5.90 -36.72 24.51
N LEU A 96 6.59 -36.82 25.64
CA LEU A 96 7.12 -38.10 26.13
C LEU A 96 6.00 -39.12 26.42
N LEU A 97 4.90 -38.68 27.04
CA LEU A 97 3.73 -39.54 27.25
C LEU A 97 3.08 -39.98 25.92
N LEU A 98 3.01 -39.07 24.94
CA LEU A 98 2.51 -39.40 23.59
C LEU A 98 3.41 -40.39 22.84
N ASP A 99 4.71 -40.42 23.16
CA ASP A 99 5.70 -41.35 22.59
C ASP A 99 5.78 -42.69 23.34
N GLY A 100 4.92 -42.92 24.33
CA GLY A 100 4.80 -44.19 25.03
C GLY A 100 5.65 -44.31 26.30
N MET A 101 6.13 -43.20 26.87
CA MET A 101 6.72 -43.21 28.21
C MET A 101 5.64 -43.59 29.25
N PRO A 102 5.91 -44.52 30.17
CA PRO A 102 4.98 -44.82 31.26
C PRO A 102 4.85 -43.61 32.20
N ASP A 103 3.63 -43.37 32.69
CA ASP A 103 3.30 -42.20 33.51
C ASP A 103 3.87 -42.31 34.93
N PHE A 104 3.95 -43.54 35.45
CA PHE A 104 4.55 -43.87 36.75
C PHE A 104 5.24 -45.23 36.70
N VAL A 105 6.39 -45.35 37.36
CA VAL A 105 7.19 -46.58 37.44
C VAL A 105 7.69 -46.77 38.87
N GLN A 106 7.26 -47.85 39.52
CA GLN A 106 7.58 -48.12 40.93
C GLN A 106 9.09 -48.26 41.17
N VAL A 107 9.82 -48.97 40.30
CA VAL A 107 11.28 -49.14 40.44
C VAL A 107 12.05 -47.81 40.32
N GLU A 108 11.50 -46.80 39.64
CA GLU A 108 12.08 -45.45 39.63
C GLU A 108 11.88 -44.76 40.99
N ASP A 109 10.70 -44.90 41.59
CA ASP A 109 10.38 -44.33 42.90
C ASP A 109 11.24 -44.95 44.00
N ASP A 110 11.39 -46.28 43.99
CA ASP A 110 12.24 -47.00 44.95
C ASP A 110 13.70 -46.51 44.85
N TYR A 111 14.22 -46.30 43.64
CA TYR A 111 15.55 -45.71 43.43
C TYR A 111 15.63 -44.26 43.91
N TRP A 112 14.61 -43.45 43.62
CA TRP A 112 14.55 -42.04 44.02
C TRP A 112 14.66 -41.84 45.53
N GLN A 113 14.06 -42.73 46.31
CA GLN A 113 14.13 -42.72 47.77
C GLN A 113 15.52 -43.09 48.32
N THR A 114 16.35 -43.80 47.55
CA THR A 114 17.73 -44.14 47.96
C THR A 114 18.72 -42.99 47.80
N LEU A 115 18.36 -41.93 47.07
CA LEU A 115 19.25 -40.81 46.79
C LEU A 115 19.31 -39.83 47.98
N ALA A 116 20.52 -39.44 48.38
CA ALA A 116 20.71 -38.46 49.45
C ALA A 116 20.22 -37.07 49.00
N GLY A 117 19.29 -36.48 49.74
CA GLY A 117 18.76 -35.13 49.49
C GLY A 117 17.45 -35.07 48.70
N THR A 118 16.84 -36.21 48.36
CA THR A 118 15.47 -36.27 47.83
C THR A 118 14.47 -36.46 48.98
N SER A 119 13.27 -35.88 48.86
CA SER A 119 12.19 -36.03 49.83
C SER A 119 10.87 -36.26 49.12
N GLY A 120 10.10 -37.27 49.57
CA GLY A 120 8.80 -37.62 49.00
C GLY A 120 8.86 -38.64 47.86
N HIS A 121 7.69 -39.15 47.49
CA HIS A 121 7.50 -40.11 46.39
C HIS A 121 7.41 -39.40 45.04
N ILE A 122 7.86 -40.07 43.98
CA ILE A 122 7.61 -39.66 42.60
C ILE A 122 6.10 -39.70 42.35
N THR A 123 5.54 -38.57 41.90
CA THR A 123 4.14 -38.51 41.46
C THR A 123 4.03 -38.77 39.96
N PRO A 124 2.86 -39.23 39.48
CA PRO A 124 2.57 -39.33 38.05
C PRO A 124 2.79 -38.00 37.33
N ILE A 125 3.36 -38.07 36.13
CA ILE A 125 3.69 -36.89 35.33
C ILE A 125 2.41 -36.19 34.85
N THR A 126 1.35 -36.96 34.67
CA THR A 126 0.00 -36.46 34.36
C THR A 126 -0.49 -35.44 35.38
N ASP A 127 -0.18 -35.58 36.68
CA ASP A 127 -0.67 -34.64 37.71
C ASP A 127 -0.06 -33.25 37.54
N PHE A 128 1.25 -33.20 37.21
CA PHE A 128 1.93 -31.95 36.87
C PHE A 128 1.34 -31.31 35.61
N ILE A 129 1.07 -32.11 34.57
CA ILE A 129 0.50 -31.64 33.31
C ILE A 129 -0.90 -31.07 33.54
N LYS A 130 -1.77 -31.81 34.26
CA LYS A 130 -3.14 -31.38 34.57
C LYS A 130 -3.15 -30.05 35.32
N LYS A 131 -2.32 -29.90 36.35
CA LYS A 131 -2.19 -28.64 37.11
C LYS A 131 -1.79 -27.46 36.21
N ARG A 132 -0.84 -27.66 35.30
CA ARG A 132 -0.41 -26.60 34.37
C ARG A 132 -1.48 -26.24 33.35
N ILE A 133 -2.21 -27.24 32.86
CA ILE A 133 -3.31 -27.02 31.91
C ILE A 133 -4.46 -26.27 32.58
N THR A 134 -4.82 -26.59 33.84
CA THR A 134 -5.87 -25.87 34.57
C THR A 134 -5.50 -24.40 34.80
N GLU A 135 -4.27 -24.12 35.23
CA GLU A 135 -3.74 -22.74 35.38
C GLU A 135 -3.82 -21.96 34.05
N THR A 136 -3.50 -22.63 32.92
CA THR A 136 -3.54 -22.00 31.59
C THR A 136 -4.97 -21.74 31.13
N ILE A 137 -5.91 -22.67 31.35
CA ILE A 137 -7.32 -22.50 30.99
C ILE A 137 -7.94 -21.33 31.77
N GLU A 138 -7.65 -21.22 33.07
CA GLU A 138 -8.12 -20.12 33.92
C GLU A 138 -7.63 -18.76 33.41
N ALA A 139 -6.35 -18.64 33.11
CA ALA A 139 -5.81 -17.42 32.49
C ALA A 139 -6.45 -17.13 31.12
N GLY A 140 -6.74 -18.18 30.34
CA GLY A 140 -7.44 -18.07 29.06
C GLY A 140 -8.83 -17.49 29.18
N LYS A 141 -9.58 -17.86 30.24
CA LYS A 141 -10.90 -17.28 30.55
C LYS A 141 -10.80 -15.78 30.84
N VAL A 142 -9.85 -15.36 31.67
CA VAL A 142 -9.64 -13.94 32.00
C VAL A 142 -9.30 -13.11 30.75
N ILE A 143 -8.48 -13.66 29.84
CA ILE A 143 -8.13 -12.97 28.58
C ILE A 143 -9.35 -12.85 27.65
N LYS A 144 -10.19 -13.88 27.58
CA LYS A 144 -11.41 -13.86 26.78
C LYS A 144 -12.39 -12.79 27.26
N GLU A 145 -12.57 -12.68 28.58
CA GLU A 145 -13.42 -11.64 29.19
C GLU A 145 -12.91 -10.24 28.89
N LYS A 146 -11.61 -9.98 29.10
CA LYS A 146 -10.99 -8.68 28.76
C LYS A 146 -11.15 -8.31 27.28
N LYS A 147 -11.02 -9.27 26.36
CA LYS A 147 -11.23 -9.02 24.92
C LYS A 147 -12.67 -8.61 24.63
N LEU A 148 -13.65 -9.26 25.26
CA LEU A 148 -15.07 -8.93 25.10
C LEU A 148 -15.42 -7.55 25.66
N GLU A 149 -14.78 -7.12 26.75
CA GLU A 149 -14.96 -5.77 27.29
C GLU A 149 -14.43 -4.70 26.33
N VAL A 150 -13.24 -4.89 25.77
CA VAL A 150 -12.64 -3.98 24.77
C VAL A 150 -13.53 -3.88 23.53
N GLU A 151 -14.04 -5.01 23.01
CA GLU A 151 -14.95 -5.01 21.86
C GLU A 151 -16.25 -4.23 22.14
N LYS A 152 -16.80 -4.34 23.36
CA LYS A 152 -17.98 -3.57 23.80
C LYS A 152 -17.69 -2.07 23.88
N GLU A 153 -16.51 -1.66 24.36
CA GLU A 153 -16.11 -0.25 24.39
C GLU A 153 -15.89 0.32 22.99
N GLU A 154 -15.29 -0.44 22.08
CA GLU A 154 -15.12 -0.02 20.68
C GLU A 154 -16.45 0.11 19.94
N ALA A 155 -17.40 -0.79 20.21
CA ALA A 155 -18.76 -0.69 19.67
C ALA A 155 -19.46 0.62 20.11
N LYS A 156 -19.28 1.02 21.38
CA LYS A 156 -19.80 2.31 21.87
C LYS A 156 -19.17 3.51 21.15
N LYS A 157 -17.87 3.46 20.83
CA LYS A 157 -17.17 4.54 20.11
C LYS A 157 -17.59 4.69 18.64
N LYS A 158 -18.12 3.63 18.01
CA LYS A 158 -18.59 3.68 16.61
C LYS A 158 -19.90 4.47 16.45
N ASN A 159 -20.67 4.68 17.52
CA ASN A 159 -21.93 5.44 17.48
C ASN A 159 -21.78 6.96 17.66
N VAL A 160 -20.55 7.49 17.69
CA VAL A 160 -20.33 8.94 17.82
C VAL A 160 -20.37 9.58 16.43
N TYR A 161 -21.27 10.55 16.23
CA TYR A 161 -21.37 11.34 15.00
C TYR A 161 -20.02 12.00 14.67
N ARG A 162 -19.55 11.82 13.44
CA ARG A 162 -18.35 12.48 12.91
C ARG A 162 -18.78 13.38 11.76
N PRO A 163 -18.68 14.72 11.91
CA PRO A 163 -19.06 15.64 10.85
C PRO A 163 -18.30 15.34 9.56
N SER A 164 -19.00 15.43 8.42
CA SER A 164 -18.36 15.28 7.12
C SER A 164 -17.45 16.47 6.82
N ILE A 165 -16.50 16.29 5.90
CA ILE A 165 -15.61 17.39 5.48
C ILE A 165 -16.43 18.56 4.89
N GLN A 166 -17.57 18.28 4.26
CA GLN A 166 -18.44 19.31 3.70
C GLN A 166 -19.16 20.09 4.80
N GLU A 167 -19.61 19.44 5.87
CA GLU A 167 -20.18 20.11 7.04
C GLU A 167 -19.15 20.98 7.74
N LEU A 168 -17.94 20.47 7.96
CA LEU A 168 -16.85 21.25 8.55
C LEU A 168 -16.50 22.48 7.71
N LEU A 169 -16.51 22.34 6.38
CA LEU A 169 -16.32 23.47 5.46
C LEU A 169 -17.44 24.50 5.59
N ARG A 170 -18.70 24.06 5.67
CA ARG A 170 -19.86 24.94 5.82
C ARG A 170 -19.83 25.67 7.15
N ILE A 171 -19.63 24.97 8.27
CA ILE A 171 -19.54 25.57 9.60
C ILE A 171 -18.43 26.62 9.62
N LYS A 172 -17.25 26.29 9.06
CA LYS A 172 -16.14 27.24 9.00
C LYS A 172 -16.42 28.43 8.07
N ALA A 173 -17.18 28.24 6.98
CA ALA A 173 -17.58 29.34 6.11
C ALA A 173 -18.57 30.29 6.82
N LEU A 174 -19.51 29.75 7.59
CA LEU A 174 -20.45 30.54 8.39
C LEU A 174 -19.73 31.37 9.46
N THR A 175 -18.75 30.82 10.17
CA THR A 175 -17.99 31.62 11.15
C THR A 175 -17.10 32.70 10.52
N MET A 176 -16.85 32.63 9.20
CA MET A 176 -16.17 33.70 8.47
C MET A 176 -17.11 34.84 8.09
N THR A 177 -18.43 34.64 8.17
CA THR A 177 -19.42 35.68 7.89
C THR A 177 -19.82 36.50 9.12
N ASP A 178 -19.38 36.16 10.34
CA ASP A 178 -19.73 36.90 11.56
C ASP A 178 -19.60 38.44 11.45
N ASP A 179 -18.51 38.93 10.81
CA ASP A 179 -18.29 40.37 10.64
C ASP A 179 -19.17 40.99 9.55
N ILE A 180 -19.63 40.17 8.60
CA ILE A 180 -20.57 40.55 7.55
C ILE A 180 -21.99 40.59 8.12
N GLU A 181 -22.41 39.57 8.87
CA GLU A 181 -23.72 39.51 9.53
C GLU A 181 -23.90 40.69 10.48
N LYS A 182 -22.90 40.99 11.32
CA LYS A 182 -22.94 42.18 12.19
C LYS A 182 -23.18 43.48 11.42
N PHE A 183 -22.53 43.63 10.26
CA PHE A 183 -22.75 44.82 9.44
C PHE A 183 -24.16 44.84 8.84
N ILE A 184 -24.70 43.69 8.42
CA ILE A 184 -26.06 43.56 7.89
C ILE A 184 -27.09 43.93 8.98
N ASP A 185 -26.90 43.44 10.20
CA ASP A 185 -27.80 43.71 11.34
C ASP A 185 -27.80 45.19 11.74
N ASP A 186 -26.63 45.84 11.70
CA ASP A 186 -26.45 47.25 12.05
C ASP A 186 -26.65 48.20 10.84
N PHE A 187 -27.14 47.70 9.70
CA PHE A 187 -27.21 48.49 8.47
C PHE A 187 -28.40 49.45 8.45
N ASP A 188 -28.13 50.75 8.58
CA ASP A 188 -29.13 51.84 8.53
C ASP A 188 -29.82 52.04 7.15
N MET A 189 -29.63 51.13 6.20
CA MET A 189 -30.26 51.16 4.88
C MET A 189 -29.92 52.41 4.04
N ASP A 190 -28.83 53.10 4.38
CA ASP A 190 -28.27 54.22 3.62
C ASP A 190 -27.08 53.78 2.77
N VAL A 191 -27.04 54.19 1.50
CA VAL A 191 -25.92 53.94 0.60
C VAL A 191 -24.61 54.54 1.14
N LYS A 192 -24.69 55.62 1.93
CA LYS A 192 -23.49 56.26 2.49
C LYS A 192 -22.73 55.37 3.47
N SER A 193 -23.40 54.53 4.25
CA SER A 193 -22.77 53.63 5.22
C SER A 193 -22.03 52.47 4.54
N LEU A 194 -22.31 52.19 3.26
CA LEU A 194 -21.59 51.19 2.46
C LEU A 194 -20.15 51.58 2.10
N LYS A 195 -19.76 52.85 2.26
CA LYS A 195 -18.38 53.30 1.95
C LYS A 195 -17.33 52.60 2.81
N ASP A 196 -17.67 52.32 4.06
CA ASP A 196 -16.79 51.66 5.02
C ASP A 196 -16.92 50.13 4.96
N PHE A 197 -17.97 49.63 4.32
CA PHE A 197 -18.19 48.21 4.13
C PHE A 197 -17.31 47.64 3.02
N LYS A 198 -16.29 46.89 3.42
CA LYS A 198 -15.35 46.24 2.50
C LYS A 198 -15.34 44.73 2.70
N PRO A 199 -16.34 43.98 2.17
CA PRO A 199 -16.47 42.53 2.37
C PRO A 199 -15.22 41.75 1.97
N LEU A 200 -14.55 42.17 0.90
CA LEU A 200 -13.31 41.55 0.44
C LEU A 200 -12.21 41.57 1.51
N ASN A 201 -12.08 42.67 2.24
CA ASN A 201 -11.07 42.81 3.29
C ASN A 201 -11.46 42.00 4.53
N LEU A 202 -12.75 41.97 4.88
CA LEU A 202 -13.27 41.15 5.99
C LEU A 202 -13.01 39.66 5.74
N LEU A 203 -13.35 39.18 4.55
CA LEU A 203 -13.14 37.79 4.15
C LEU A 203 -11.65 37.43 4.06
N ARG A 204 -10.80 38.35 3.58
CA ARG A 204 -9.34 38.15 3.58
C ARG A 204 -8.75 38.10 4.99
N ARG A 205 -9.23 38.94 5.91
CA ARG A 205 -8.80 38.94 7.33
C ARG A 205 -9.12 37.61 8.01
N LYS A 206 -10.24 36.99 7.64
CA LYS A 206 -10.65 35.66 8.11
C LYS A 206 -10.01 34.51 7.32
N GLU A 207 -9.08 34.80 6.40
CA GLU A 207 -8.40 33.83 5.54
C GLU A 207 -9.36 32.96 4.69
N ALA A 208 -10.43 33.56 4.18
CA ALA A 208 -11.38 32.87 3.31
C ALA A 208 -10.69 32.39 2.02
N LYS A 209 -10.80 31.08 1.75
CA LYS A 209 -10.30 30.43 0.54
C LYS A 209 -11.45 30.28 -0.46
N ALA A 210 -11.13 29.96 -1.71
CA ALA A 210 -12.15 29.81 -2.76
C ALA A 210 -13.32 28.88 -2.39
N ASN A 211 -13.08 27.80 -1.66
CA ASN A 211 -14.17 26.90 -1.23
C ASN A 211 -15.04 27.52 -0.13
N HIS A 212 -14.48 28.31 0.79
CA HIS A 212 -15.26 29.08 1.76
C HIS A 212 -16.08 30.15 1.02
N ALA A 213 -15.44 30.91 0.13
CA ALA A 213 -16.10 31.96 -0.66
C ALA A 213 -17.27 31.45 -1.52
N LYS A 214 -17.22 30.20 -2.01
CA LYS A 214 -18.36 29.58 -2.70
C LYS A 214 -19.56 29.36 -1.79
N VAL A 215 -19.32 28.83 -0.59
CA VAL A 215 -20.39 28.60 0.39
C VAL A 215 -20.98 29.93 0.88
N ILE A 216 -20.12 30.90 1.15
CA ILE A 216 -20.54 32.25 1.56
C ILE A 216 -21.34 32.94 0.45
N ARG A 217 -20.90 32.82 -0.81
CA ARG A 217 -21.67 33.33 -1.94
C ARG A 217 -23.05 32.70 -2.02
N GLU A 218 -23.15 31.37 -1.86
CA GLU A 218 -24.42 30.65 -1.89
C GLU A 218 -25.40 31.17 -0.82
N LEU A 219 -24.89 31.48 0.38
CA LEU A 219 -25.68 32.05 1.48
C LEU A 219 -26.35 33.38 1.09
N TYR A 220 -25.62 34.29 0.43
CA TYR A 220 -26.13 35.63 0.11
C TYR A 220 -26.71 35.78 -1.29
N THR A 221 -26.59 34.76 -2.16
CA THR A 221 -27.09 34.84 -3.54
C THR A 221 -28.62 34.94 -3.57
N GLY A 222 -29.32 34.27 -2.65
CA GLY A 222 -30.79 34.37 -2.52
C GLY A 222 -31.23 35.80 -2.20
N ASN A 223 -30.70 36.36 -1.11
CA ASN A 223 -31.00 37.74 -0.70
C ASN A 223 -30.66 38.73 -1.82
N PHE A 224 -29.49 38.59 -2.46
CA PHE A 224 -29.13 39.45 -3.59
C PHE A 224 -30.13 39.36 -4.75
N ALA A 225 -30.59 38.16 -5.10
CA ALA A 225 -31.54 37.96 -6.20
C ALA A 225 -32.90 38.61 -5.92
N GLU A 226 -33.40 38.50 -4.68
CA GLU A 226 -34.63 39.17 -4.26
C GLU A 226 -34.56 40.69 -4.42
N TYR A 227 -33.50 41.32 -3.92
CA TYR A 227 -33.30 42.77 -4.09
C TYR A 227 -33.00 43.17 -5.54
N ASP A 228 -32.35 42.32 -6.33
CA ASP A 228 -32.09 42.59 -7.75
C ASP A 228 -33.40 42.60 -8.55
N GLU A 229 -34.32 41.69 -8.22
CA GLU A 229 -35.65 41.65 -8.82
C GLU A 229 -36.50 42.87 -8.42
N LEU A 230 -36.42 43.33 -7.17
CA LEU A 230 -37.13 44.53 -6.73
C LEU A 230 -36.61 45.81 -7.40
N VAL A 231 -35.30 45.92 -7.63
CA VAL A 231 -34.69 47.06 -8.33
C VAL A 231 -34.91 46.98 -9.84
N ASN A 232 -34.82 45.78 -10.40
CA ASN A 232 -34.95 45.49 -11.83
C ASN A 232 -36.08 44.48 -12.09
N PRO A 233 -37.36 44.92 -11.97
CA PRO A 233 -38.49 44.00 -12.05
C PRO A 233 -38.58 43.36 -13.45
N PRO A 234 -38.74 42.03 -13.52
CA PRO A 234 -38.87 41.30 -14.78
C PRO A 234 -40.19 41.61 -15.48
N SER A 235 -40.25 41.37 -16.80
CA SER A 235 -41.50 41.53 -17.54
C SER A 235 -42.49 40.42 -17.18
N THR A 236 -43.66 40.80 -16.67
CA THR A 236 -44.73 39.88 -16.27
C THR A 236 -45.53 39.28 -17.44
N LYS A 237 -45.24 39.69 -18.69
CA LYS A 237 -46.03 39.33 -19.89
C LYS A 237 -45.85 37.88 -20.39
N GLY A 238 -45.13 37.03 -19.67
CA GLY A 238 -44.90 35.63 -20.05
C GLY A 238 -44.60 34.68 -18.89
N MET A 239 -44.90 35.10 -17.65
CA MET A 239 -44.70 34.27 -16.47
C MET A 239 -45.84 33.26 -16.29
N THR A 240 -45.52 32.11 -15.72
CA THR A 240 -46.52 31.13 -15.25
C THR A 240 -47.28 31.68 -14.04
N GLU A 241 -48.49 31.15 -13.76
CA GLU A 241 -49.30 31.58 -12.60
C GLU A 241 -48.51 31.54 -11.27
N LYS A 242 -47.63 30.56 -11.12
CA LYS A 242 -46.80 30.37 -9.93
C LYS A 242 -45.67 31.41 -9.82
N GLU A 243 -45.02 31.75 -10.92
CA GLU A 243 -43.97 32.78 -10.93
C GLU A 243 -44.56 34.17 -10.67
N LEU A 244 -45.77 34.41 -11.16
CA LEU A 244 -46.51 35.64 -10.95
C LEU A 244 -46.97 35.78 -9.49
N ASP A 245 -47.40 34.67 -8.87
CA ASP A 245 -47.68 34.60 -7.43
C ASP A 245 -46.43 34.90 -6.58
N TRP A 246 -45.30 34.26 -6.88
CA TRP A 246 -44.02 34.53 -6.18
C TRP A 246 -43.54 35.97 -6.32
N HIS A 247 -43.65 36.54 -7.53
CA HIS A 247 -43.32 37.93 -7.77
C HIS A 247 -44.19 38.90 -6.94
N ASN A 248 -45.49 38.62 -6.85
CA ASN A 248 -46.41 39.42 -6.05
C ASN A 248 -46.12 39.30 -4.54
N GLN A 249 -45.82 38.08 -4.05
CA GLN A 249 -45.42 37.84 -2.67
C GLN A 249 -44.14 38.60 -2.31
N LEU A 250 -43.18 38.66 -3.24
CA LEU A 250 -41.94 39.42 -3.06
C LEU A 250 -42.23 40.92 -2.90
N ILE A 251 -43.02 41.51 -3.81
CA ILE A 251 -43.39 42.93 -3.75
C ILE A 251 -44.16 43.24 -2.46
N GLU A 252 -45.08 42.36 -2.04
CA GLU A 252 -45.85 42.52 -0.81
C GLU A 252 -44.94 42.48 0.43
N GLY A 253 -44.02 41.50 0.50
CA GLY A 253 -43.11 41.32 1.63
C GLY A 253 -42.20 42.54 1.87
N TYR A 254 -41.75 43.20 0.80
CA TYR A 254 -40.85 44.35 0.88
C TYR A 254 -41.54 45.72 0.77
N ARG A 255 -42.87 45.77 0.82
CA ARG A 255 -43.66 47.01 0.70
C ARG A 255 -43.38 48.06 1.80
N HIS A 256 -42.83 47.62 2.93
CA HIS A 256 -42.46 48.47 4.05
C HIS A 256 -41.17 49.26 3.81
N LEU A 257 -40.37 48.91 2.79
CA LEU A 257 -39.12 49.59 2.45
C LEU A 257 -39.31 50.64 1.36
N GLU A 258 -38.57 51.75 1.48
CA GLU A 258 -38.50 52.77 0.44
C GLU A 258 -37.59 52.35 -0.71
N LYS A 259 -37.79 52.94 -1.90
CA LYS A 259 -36.97 52.66 -3.10
C LYS A 259 -35.47 52.91 -2.89
N ASN A 260 -35.11 53.86 -2.03
CA ASN A 260 -33.72 54.16 -1.73
C ASN A 260 -33.09 53.08 -0.82
N GLU A 261 -33.85 52.58 0.15
CA GLU A 261 -33.44 51.51 1.07
C GLU A 261 -33.25 50.19 0.31
N ILE A 262 -34.18 49.87 -0.61
CA ILE A 262 -34.08 48.69 -1.50
C ILE A 262 -32.79 48.75 -2.34
N LYS A 263 -32.43 49.93 -2.87
CA LYS A 263 -31.17 50.11 -3.61
C LYS A 263 -29.94 49.97 -2.73
N ALA A 264 -30.00 50.46 -1.49
CA ALA A 264 -28.91 50.31 -0.53
C ALA A 264 -28.67 48.84 -0.18
N MET A 265 -29.75 48.08 0.08
CA MET A 265 -29.68 46.64 0.31
C MET A 265 -29.14 45.88 -0.90
N HIS A 266 -29.60 46.23 -2.11
CA HIS A 266 -29.09 45.66 -3.35
C HIS A 266 -27.58 45.85 -3.49
N GLU A 267 -27.08 47.07 -3.28
CA GLU A 267 -25.65 47.39 -3.39
C GLU A 267 -24.83 46.67 -2.31
N MET A 268 -25.35 46.56 -1.08
CA MET A 268 -24.74 45.80 0.00
C MET A 268 -24.53 44.33 -0.39
N TYR A 269 -25.62 43.61 -0.73
CA TYR A 269 -25.54 42.20 -1.07
C TYR A 269 -24.72 41.95 -2.34
N LYS A 270 -24.81 42.85 -3.33
CA LYS A 270 -23.97 42.82 -4.53
C LYS A 270 -22.48 42.88 -4.18
N SER A 271 -22.10 43.75 -3.26
CA SER A 271 -20.70 43.91 -2.84
C SER A 271 -20.15 42.63 -2.19
N ILE A 272 -20.98 41.91 -1.42
CA ILE A 272 -20.61 40.64 -0.76
C ILE A 272 -20.41 39.54 -1.81
N VAL A 273 -21.36 39.39 -2.74
CA VAL A 273 -21.27 38.39 -3.83
C VAL A 273 -20.05 38.66 -4.71
N GLN A 274 -19.83 39.91 -5.10
CA GLN A 274 -18.67 40.30 -5.91
C GLN A 274 -17.34 40.04 -5.19
N ALA A 275 -17.25 40.33 -3.88
CA ALA A 275 -16.06 40.04 -3.09
C ALA A 275 -15.75 38.52 -3.07
N CYS A 276 -16.78 37.68 -2.95
CA CYS A 276 -16.63 36.24 -3.02
C CYS A 276 -16.13 35.79 -4.41
N ASP A 277 -16.68 36.35 -5.48
CA ASP A 277 -16.25 36.06 -6.86
C ASP A 277 -14.80 36.47 -7.12
N MET A 278 -14.35 37.61 -6.57
CA MET A 278 -12.95 38.03 -6.63
C MET A 278 -12.01 37.04 -5.93
N ILE A 279 -12.38 36.51 -4.76
CA ILE A 279 -11.59 35.50 -4.04
C ILE A 279 -11.51 34.21 -4.87
N ILE A 280 -12.61 33.79 -5.48
CA ILE A 280 -12.66 32.59 -6.32
C ILE A 280 -11.78 32.77 -7.57
N ALA A 281 -11.81 33.95 -8.20
CA ALA A 281 -11.00 34.26 -9.38
C ALA A 281 -9.50 34.28 -9.05
N ASN A 282 -9.10 34.93 -7.95
CA ASN A 282 -7.70 34.98 -7.51
C ASN A 282 -7.14 33.58 -7.25
N ALA A 283 -7.93 32.70 -6.60
CA ALA A 283 -7.50 31.34 -6.34
C ALA A 283 -7.28 30.49 -7.61
N LYS A 284 -7.95 30.81 -8.73
CA LYS A 284 -7.69 30.17 -10.02
C LYS A 284 -6.34 30.61 -10.58
N PHE A 285 -6.00 31.89 -10.44
CA PHE A 285 -4.74 32.46 -10.91
C PHE A 285 -3.54 31.92 -10.11
N ASP A 286 -3.66 31.83 -8.78
CA ASP A 286 -2.58 31.35 -7.90
C ASP A 286 -2.30 29.84 -8.01
N ARG A 287 -3.14 29.09 -8.74
CA ARG A 287 -3.01 27.63 -8.85
C ARG A 287 -1.81 27.26 -9.73
N LYS A 288 -0.65 27.04 -9.10
CA LYS A 288 0.56 26.54 -9.78
C LYS A 288 0.28 25.22 -10.53
N PRO A 289 0.59 25.12 -11.84
CA PRO A 289 0.50 23.86 -12.58
C PRO A 289 1.29 22.75 -11.87
N ARG A 290 0.66 21.60 -11.65
CA ARG A 290 1.31 20.47 -10.96
C ARG A 290 2.50 20.00 -11.80
N LYS A 291 3.70 19.97 -11.21
CA LYS A 291 4.88 19.38 -11.83
C LYS A 291 4.58 17.91 -12.18
N ARG A 292 4.78 17.52 -13.43
CA ARG A 292 4.61 16.12 -13.85
C ARG A 292 5.66 15.28 -13.13
N LYS A 293 5.24 14.14 -12.56
CA LYS A 293 6.18 13.17 -11.97
C LYS A 293 6.90 12.44 -13.10
N VAL A 294 8.20 12.21 -12.93
CA VAL A 294 9.00 11.38 -13.85
C VAL A 294 8.41 9.96 -13.84
N VAL A 295 8.11 9.44 -15.02
CA VAL A 295 7.57 8.08 -15.16
C VAL A 295 8.74 7.10 -15.07
N SER A 296 8.64 6.07 -14.21
CA SER A 296 9.67 5.03 -14.11
C SER A 296 9.81 4.25 -15.43
N ALA A 297 11.02 3.79 -15.73
CA ALA A 297 11.32 3.05 -16.97
C ALA A 297 10.44 1.79 -17.13
N GLU A 298 10.19 1.06 -16.05
CA GLU A 298 9.27 -0.09 -16.02
C GLU A 298 7.85 0.28 -16.46
N LYS A 299 7.35 1.42 -16.00
CA LYS A 299 6.00 1.87 -16.33
C LYS A 299 5.90 2.30 -17.80
N LEU A 300 6.95 2.89 -18.37
CA LEU A 300 7.01 3.25 -19.80
C LEU A 300 6.96 2.00 -20.70
N VAL A 301 7.64 0.94 -20.27
CA VAL A 301 7.85 -0.28 -21.05
C VAL A 301 6.75 -1.33 -20.83
N SER A 302 5.93 -1.18 -19.78
CA SER A 302 4.86 -2.13 -19.39
C SER A 302 3.91 -2.57 -20.52
N LYS A 303 3.71 -1.74 -21.55
CA LYS A 303 2.81 -2.00 -22.69
C LYS A 303 3.54 -2.43 -23.97
N MET A 304 4.85 -2.65 -23.88
CA MET A 304 5.68 -3.00 -25.02
C MET A 304 5.47 -4.46 -25.41
N LYS A 305 5.17 -4.69 -26.68
CA LYS A 305 5.03 -6.03 -27.27
C LYS A 305 6.33 -6.41 -27.96
N PHE A 306 6.93 -7.53 -27.56
CA PHE A 306 8.16 -8.07 -28.13
C PHE A 306 8.20 -9.59 -27.94
N MET A 307 8.99 -10.28 -28.75
CA MET A 307 9.19 -11.72 -28.64
C MET A 307 10.19 -12.01 -27.51
N ARG A 308 9.87 -12.88 -26.54
CA ARG A 308 10.79 -13.18 -25.42
C ARG A 308 11.93 -14.10 -25.85
N GLU A 309 11.60 -15.14 -26.60
CA GLU A 309 12.55 -16.15 -27.06
C GLU A 309 12.12 -16.66 -28.43
N HIS A 310 13.10 -17.04 -29.25
CA HIS A 310 12.87 -17.65 -30.56
C HIS A 310 13.71 -18.93 -30.67
N THR A 311 13.01 -20.07 -30.70
CA THR A 311 13.59 -21.41 -30.65
C THR A 311 14.42 -21.73 -31.90
N GLU A 312 13.99 -21.34 -33.09
CA GLU A 312 14.69 -21.67 -34.36
C GLU A 312 16.06 -20.99 -34.50
N THR A 313 16.27 -19.87 -33.82
CA THR A 313 17.55 -19.14 -33.83
C THR A 313 18.30 -19.25 -32.51
N GLY A 314 17.70 -19.86 -31.47
CA GLY A 314 18.28 -19.96 -30.13
C GLY A 314 18.53 -18.61 -29.46
N THR A 315 17.70 -17.60 -29.75
CA THR A 315 17.92 -16.21 -29.30
C THR A 315 16.88 -15.80 -28.27
N VAL A 316 17.33 -15.17 -27.19
CA VAL A 316 16.50 -14.61 -26.12
C VAL A 316 16.62 -13.09 -26.15
N SER A 317 15.50 -12.39 -25.94
CA SER A 317 15.45 -10.93 -25.91
C SER A 317 16.00 -10.36 -24.61
N ILE A 318 16.63 -9.20 -24.69
CA ILE A 318 17.03 -8.40 -23.52
C ILE A 318 15.81 -7.85 -22.76
N ASN A 319 16.03 -7.46 -21.51
CA ASN A 319 14.99 -6.79 -20.73
C ASN A 319 14.66 -5.42 -21.36
N PRO A 320 13.41 -5.16 -21.73
CA PRO A 320 13.04 -3.93 -22.43
C PRO A 320 13.20 -2.67 -21.55
N VAL A 321 13.36 -2.79 -20.23
CA VAL A 321 13.71 -1.68 -19.33
C VAL A 321 15.05 -1.04 -19.72
N GLU A 322 15.99 -1.83 -20.23
CA GLU A 322 17.32 -1.37 -20.63
C GLU A 322 17.31 -0.49 -21.88
N ILE A 323 16.22 -0.49 -22.64
CA ILE A 323 16.03 0.37 -23.82
C ILE A 323 15.94 1.83 -23.40
N VAL A 324 15.31 2.12 -22.25
CA VAL A 324 15.05 3.49 -21.81
C VAL A 324 16.36 4.17 -21.42
N GLY A 325 16.75 5.19 -22.17
CA GLY A 325 18.01 5.91 -22.00
C GLY A 325 19.20 5.29 -22.73
N SER A 326 18.99 4.24 -23.55
CA SER A 326 20.05 3.68 -24.42
C SER A 326 20.28 4.56 -25.65
N ASN A 327 21.50 4.55 -26.19
CA ASN A 327 21.85 5.33 -27.38
C ASN A 327 21.56 4.55 -28.66
N ILE A 328 21.76 3.22 -28.63
CA ILE A 328 21.57 2.34 -29.77
C ILE A 328 20.80 1.11 -29.33
N LEU A 329 19.78 0.71 -30.10
CA LEU A 329 19.04 -0.53 -29.91
C LEU A 329 19.10 -1.38 -31.19
N LEU A 330 19.55 -2.62 -31.05
CA LEU A 330 19.58 -3.62 -32.12
C LEU A 330 18.38 -4.57 -31.99
N ILE A 331 17.62 -4.72 -33.06
CA ILE A 331 16.44 -5.59 -33.10
C ILE A 331 16.49 -6.55 -34.27
N TYR A 332 15.75 -7.65 -34.16
CA TYR A 332 15.54 -8.59 -35.25
C TYR A 332 14.08 -9.00 -35.32
N ASN A 333 13.48 -8.90 -36.50
CA ASN A 333 12.12 -9.34 -36.72
C ASN A 333 12.11 -10.71 -37.41
N THR A 334 11.52 -11.70 -36.74
CA THR A 334 11.55 -13.11 -37.18
C THR A 334 10.74 -13.33 -38.46
N LYS A 335 9.56 -12.70 -38.57
CA LYS A 335 8.67 -12.82 -39.74
C LYS A 335 9.27 -12.22 -41.01
N SER A 336 9.89 -11.06 -40.91
CA SER A 336 10.49 -10.37 -42.08
C SER A 336 11.95 -10.75 -42.31
N ARG A 337 12.59 -11.47 -41.38
CA ARG A 337 14.02 -11.79 -41.36
C ARG A 337 14.91 -10.55 -41.47
N LYS A 338 14.45 -9.42 -40.93
CA LYS A 338 15.17 -8.13 -40.96
C LYS A 338 15.86 -7.86 -39.62
N VAL A 339 17.13 -7.49 -39.69
CA VAL A 339 17.87 -6.89 -38.56
C VAL A 339 17.81 -5.37 -38.69
N GLY A 340 17.49 -4.67 -37.61
CA GLY A 340 17.33 -3.22 -37.60
C GLY A 340 18.12 -2.58 -36.47
N ILE A 341 18.68 -1.40 -36.73
CA ILE A 341 19.36 -0.58 -35.73
C ILE A 341 18.54 0.70 -35.52
N TYR A 342 18.24 1.01 -34.27
CA TYR A 342 17.75 2.31 -33.85
C TYR A 342 18.88 3.12 -33.25
N HIS A 343 19.09 4.32 -33.77
CA HIS A 343 19.98 5.32 -33.19
C HIS A 343 19.14 6.40 -32.53
N THR A 344 19.52 6.86 -31.34
CA THR A 344 18.82 7.98 -30.69
C THR A 344 19.04 9.30 -31.44
N SER A 345 18.05 10.18 -31.41
CA SER A 345 18.16 11.56 -31.90
C SER A 345 18.95 12.45 -30.95
N ASN A 346 19.00 12.12 -29.65
CA ASN A 346 19.70 12.89 -28.64
C ASN A 346 20.66 11.98 -27.87
N VAL A 347 21.92 11.97 -28.32
CA VAL A 347 22.97 11.11 -27.77
C VAL A 347 23.34 11.58 -26.37
N ASP A 348 23.35 10.66 -25.41
CA ASP A 348 23.94 10.90 -24.09
C ASP A 348 25.43 10.48 -24.11
N PRO A 349 26.38 11.43 -24.11
CA PRO A 349 27.81 11.09 -24.19
C PRO A 349 28.34 10.47 -22.90
N MET A 350 27.67 10.70 -21.77
CA MET A 350 28.14 10.29 -20.44
C MET A 350 27.31 9.14 -19.84
N ASN A 351 26.34 8.59 -20.59
CA ASN A 351 25.42 7.53 -20.13
C ASN A 351 24.75 7.85 -18.77
N GLN A 352 24.50 9.13 -18.51
CA GLN A 352 23.90 9.62 -17.27
C GLN A 352 22.37 9.43 -17.23
N LYS A 353 21.76 8.95 -18.32
CA LYS A 353 20.32 8.69 -18.45
C LYS A 353 19.48 9.91 -18.06
N ARG A 354 19.91 11.10 -18.52
CA ARG A 354 19.23 12.36 -18.23
C ARG A 354 17.84 12.39 -18.88
N GLU A 355 16.91 13.06 -18.22
CA GLU A 355 15.56 13.24 -18.75
C GLU A 355 15.61 13.98 -20.09
N GLY A 356 15.20 13.31 -21.18
CA GLY A 356 15.27 13.88 -22.53
C GLY A 356 16.34 13.27 -23.44
N SER A 357 17.28 12.51 -22.87
CA SER A 357 18.37 11.86 -23.61
C SER A 357 18.12 10.36 -23.82
N GLY A 358 18.67 9.80 -24.90
CA GLY A 358 18.53 8.40 -25.29
C GLY A 358 17.13 8.03 -25.83
N LEU A 359 17.01 6.75 -26.18
CA LEU A 359 15.79 6.14 -26.68
C LEU A 359 14.74 6.04 -25.57
N THR A 360 13.46 6.23 -25.94
CA THR A 360 12.34 6.04 -25.02
C THR A 360 11.18 5.33 -25.72
N VAL A 361 10.24 4.81 -24.96
CA VAL A 361 9.13 3.99 -25.47
C VAL A 361 7.80 4.59 -25.03
N LYS A 362 6.83 4.64 -25.95
CA LYS A 362 5.43 4.95 -25.65
C LYS A 362 4.54 3.84 -26.21
N GLY A 363 4.07 2.97 -25.32
CA GLY A 363 3.32 1.79 -25.72
C GLY A 363 4.22 0.80 -26.45
N THR A 364 3.99 0.62 -27.76
CA THR A 364 4.79 -0.23 -28.64
C THR A 364 5.69 0.55 -29.61
N THR A 365 5.66 1.88 -29.52
CA THR A 365 6.40 2.77 -30.43
C THR A 365 7.62 3.36 -29.73
N MET A 366 8.77 3.23 -30.37
CA MET A 366 10.02 3.91 -30.04
C MET A 366 9.90 5.38 -30.38
N ILE A 367 10.31 6.25 -29.45
CA ILE A 367 10.37 7.69 -29.62
C ILE A 367 11.83 8.13 -29.41
N ARG A 368 12.20 9.27 -30.00
CA ARG A 368 13.55 9.85 -29.95
C ARG A 368 14.60 8.98 -30.64
N TYR A 369 14.18 8.28 -31.70
CA TYR A 369 15.11 7.70 -32.65
C TYR A 369 15.28 8.66 -33.85
N ASN A 370 16.44 8.60 -34.49
CA ASN A 370 16.73 9.36 -35.69
C ASN A 370 16.30 8.54 -36.93
N GLU A 371 15.39 9.09 -37.73
CA GLU A 371 14.79 8.40 -38.89
C GLU A 371 15.76 8.20 -40.07
N GLU A 372 16.82 9.01 -40.16
CA GLU A 372 17.80 8.92 -41.24
C GLU A 372 18.83 7.83 -40.96
N THR A 373 19.30 7.74 -39.72
CA THR A 373 20.34 6.78 -39.32
C THR A 373 19.76 5.43 -38.93
N SER A 374 18.48 5.36 -38.55
CA SER A 374 17.84 4.10 -38.15
C SER A 374 17.35 3.30 -39.37
N VAL A 375 18.08 2.23 -39.68
CA VAL A 375 17.87 1.40 -40.88
C VAL A 375 17.77 -0.09 -40.53
N GLN A 376 17.13 -0.84 -41.43
CA GLN A 376 17.02 -2.31 -41.38
C GLN A 376 17.43 -2.96 -42.69
N LYS A 377 17.99 -4.17 -42.56
CA LYS A 377 18.48 -5.01 -43.65
C LYS A 377 17.99 -6.44 -43.50
N THR A 378 17.69 -7.10 -44.60
CA THR A 378 17.25 -8.51 -44.62
C THR A 378 18.45 -9.46 -44.50
N LEU A 379 18.38 -10.42 -43.58
CA LEU A 379 19.38 -11.47 -43.41
C LEU A 379 19.08 -12.64 -44.34
N ARG A 380 20.11 -13.13 -45.06
CA ARG A 380 19.97 -14.28 -45.97
C ARG A 380 20.17 -15.62 -45.25
N LYS A 381 20.98 -15.65 -44.19
CA LYS A 381 21.21 -16.83 -43.33
C LYS A 381 21.07 -16.44 -41.84
N PRO A 382 19.83 -16.31 -41.32
CA PRO A 382 19.61 -15.74 -39.99
C PRO A 382 20.30 -16.52 -38.87
N GLN A 383 20.32 -17.85 -38.92
CA GLN A 383 20.87 -18.69 -37.83
C GLN A 383 22.38 -18.48 -37.60
N GLU A 384 23.14 -18.30 -38.67
CA GLU A 384 24.58 -18.01 -38.58
C GLU A 384 24.83 -16.53 -38.28
N GLN A 385 24.10 -15.63 -38.96
CA GLN A 385 24.34 -14.19 -38.90
C GLN A 385 23.90 -13.57 -37.57
N LEU A 386 22.83 -14.08 -36.94
CA LEU A 386 22.36 -13.55 -35.66
C LEU A 386 23.34 -13.79 -34.51
N LYS A 387 24.13 -14.87 -34.56
CA LYS A 387 25.18 -15.12 -33.56
C LYS A 387 26.21 -14.00 -33.55
N MET A 388 26.60 -13.50 -34.73
CA MET A 388 27.53 -12.37 -34.85
C MET A 388 27.00 -11.09 -34.18
N PHE A 389 25.70 -10.84 -34.30
CA PHE A 389 25.04 -9.65 -33.75
C PHE A 389 24.80 -9.72 -32.23
N LYS A 390 24.78 -10.91 -31.64
CA LYS A 390 24.60 -11.09 -30.18
C LYS A 390 25.85 -10.66 -29.41
N ASP A 391 27.02 -11.05 -29.90
CA ASP A 391 28.30 -10.79 -29.23
C ASP A 391 28.99 -9.51 -29.71
N ILE A 392 28.29 -8.73 -30.54
CA ILE A 392 28.85 -7.53 -31.17
C ILE A 392 29.16 -6.41 -30.17
N THR A 393 30.25 -5.68 -30.43
CA THR A 393 30.61 -4.46 -29.69
C THR A 393 30.15 -3.21 -30.45
N LYS A 394 29.97 -2.09 -29.75
CA LYS A 394 29.54 -0.80 -30.34
C LYS A 394 30.42 -0.38 -31.52
N ARG A 395 31.74 -0.58 -31.43
CA ARG A 395 32.72 -0.20 -32.48
C ARG A 395 32.58 -1.05 -33.74
N SER A 396 32.28 -2.34 -33.59
CA SER A 396 32.11 -3.27 -34.72
C SER A 396 30.73 -3.23 -35.37
N LEU A 397 29.75 -2.57 -34.73
CA LEU A 397 28.34 -2.62 -35.12
C LEU A 397 28.08 -2.10 -36.53
N ASN A 398 28.55 -0.89 -36.85
CA ASN A 398 28.35 -0.29 -38.16
C ASN A 398 29.01 -1.14 -39.27
N LYS A 399 30.26 -1.60 -39.05
CA LYS A 399 31.00 -2.42 -40.01
C LYS A 399 30.30 -3.75 -40.31
N GLN A 400 29.82 -4.45 -39.28
CA GLN A 400 29.11 -5.72 -39.49
C GLN A 400 27.73 -5.51 -40.12
N PHE A 401 27.04 -4.42 -39.79
CA PHE A 401 25.76 -4.10 -40.43
C PHE A 401 25.92 -3.69 -41.90
N GLU A 402 26.99 -2.99 -42.25
CA GLU A 402 27.36 -2.68 -43.63
C GLU A 402 27.70 -3.93 -44.44
N SER A 403 28.37 -4.92 -43.83
CA SER A 403 28.71 -6.19 -44.48
C SER A 403 27.49 -7.00 -44.97
N VAL A 404 26.29 -6.72 -44.43
CA VAL A 404 25.05 -7.31 -44.92
C VAL A 404 24.70 -6.69 -46.28
N LYS A 405 24.79 -7.50 -47.34
CA LYS A 405 24.62 -7.10 -48.75
C LYS A 405 23.20 -6.65 -49.15
N SER A 406 22.21 -6.73 -48.26
CA SER A 406 20.83 -6.35 -48.61
C SER A 406 20.61 -4.83 -48.55
N VAL A 407 19.67 -4.36 -49.37
CA VAL A 407 19.32 -2.93 -49.47
C VAL A 407 18.77 -2.44 -48.13
N PRO A 408 19.31 -1.34 -47.57
CA PRO A 408 18.80 -0.76 -46.34
C PRO A 408 17.40 -0.15 -46.57
N THR A 409 16.49 -0.38 -45.62
CA THR A 409 15.17 0.27 -45.57
C THR A 409 15.01 1.01 -44.25
N LYS A 410 14.32 2.16 -44.24
CA LYS A 410 14.15 2.97 -43.03
C LYS A 410 13.31 2.25 -41.97
N MET A 411 13.59 2.52 -40.70
CA MET A 411 12.81 2.03 -39.55
C MET A 411 11.63 2.95 -39.26
N ASN A 412 10.50 2.40 -38.80
CA ASN A 412 9.27 3.13 -38.49
C ASN A 412 8.98 3.28 -36.99
N GLY A 413 9.94 2.88 -36.13
CA GLY A 413 9.82 2.97 -34.68
C GLY A 413 8.85 1.99 -34.03
N ARG A 414 8.11 1.15 -34.77
CA ARG A 414 7.14 0.22 -34.17
C ARG A 414 7.77 -1.13 -33.86
N ILE A 415 7.53 -1.61 -32.64
CA ILE A 415 7.97 -2.93 -32.18
C ILE A 415 6.72 -3.81 -32.01
N ASN A 416 6.79 -5.05 -32.50
CA ASN A 416 5.70 -6.00 -32.50
C ASN A 416 6.10 -7.30 -31.78
N GLU A 417 5.14 -8.21 -31.64
CA GLU A 417 5.30 -9.51 -30.96
C GLU A 417 6.29 -10.45 -31.68
N HIS A 418 6.68 -10.15 -32.92
CA HIS A 418 7.66 -10.91 -33.71
C HIS A 418 9.07 -10.27 -33.69
N THR A 419 9.25 -9.18 -32.94
CA THR A 419 10.53 -8.49 -32.83
C THR A 419 11.26 -8.97 -31.58
N LEU A 420 12.44 -9.54 -31.78
CA LEU A 420 13.44 -9.82 -30.76
C LEU A 420 14.30 -8.59 -30.49
N LEU A 421 14.58 -8.35 -29.22
CA LEU A 421 15.48 -7.30 -28.74
C LEU A 421 16.86 -7.93 -28.54
N LEU A 422 17.80 -7.64 -29.43
CA LEU A 422 19.09 -8.34 -29.42
C LEU A 422 20.07 -7.75 -28.41
N LYS A 423 20.28 -6.43 -28.47
CA LYS A 423 21.28 -5.74 -27.64
C LYS A 423 21.05 -4.23 -27.60
N VAL A 424 21.43 -3.60 -26.50
CA VAL A 424 21.45 -2.14 -26.31
C VAL A 424 22.87 -1.65 -26.05
N PHE A 425 23.16 -0.39 -26.43
CA PHE A 425 24.46 0.27 -26.22
C PHE A 425 24.35 1.71 -25.72
#